data_AF-A0A257LUI1-F1
#
_entry.id   AF-A0A257LUI1-F1
#
_cell.length_a   1.000
_cell.length_b   1.000
_cell.length_c   1.000
_cell.angle_alpha   90.00
_cell.angle_beta   90.00
_cell.angle_gamma   90.00
#
_symmetry.space_group_name_H-M   'P 1'
#
loop_
_entity.id
_entity.type
_entity.pdbx_description
1 polymer ?
#
loop_
_entity_poly.entity_id
_entity_poly.type
_entity_poly.pdbx_seq_one_letter_code
_entity_poly.pdbx_strand_id
1 'polypeptide(L)' 'MSRPVKHLPPLPAERALKVISGRWKAIVLYHLFSGPQRLSTLGRLMPAINQKVLIQLAPVLVALCDWGRHHAA' A
#
# COMPACT_ATOMS: atom_id res chain seq x y z
N MET A 1 -1.74 -14.52 -27.89
CA MET A 1 -2.31 -13.49 -27.01
C MET A 1 -1.23 -12.97 -26.08
N SER A 2 -0.65 -11.79 -26.38
CA SER A 2 0.46 -11.23 -25.60
C SER A 2 -0.06 -10.70 -24.26
N ARG A 3 0.45 -11.25 -23.15
CA ARG A 3 0.23 -10.69 -21.81
C ARG A 3 0.66 -9.21 -21.83
N PRO A 4 -0.12 -8.27 -21.29
CA PRO A 4 0.32 -6.89 -21.19
C PRO A 4 1.53 -6.84 -20.25
N VAL A 5 2.73 -6.72 -20.82
CA VAL A 5 3.94 -6.51 -20.05
C VAL A 5 3.80 -5.12 -19.44
N LYS A 6 3.54 -5.04 -18.14
CA LYS A 6 3.52 -3.77 -17.42
C LYS A 6 4.93 -3.19 -17.54
N HIS A 7 5.10 -2.15 -18.36
CA HIS A 7 6.36 -1.40 -18.41
C HIS A 7 6.67 -0.86 -17.02
N LEU A 8 7.62 -1.50 -16.34
CA LEU A 8 8.09 -1.12 -15.01
C LEU A 8 9.37 -0.29 -15.19
N PRO A 9 9.54 0.80 -14.41
CA PRO A 9 10.75 1.60 -14.46
C PRO A 9 12.00 0.75 -14.15
N PRO A 10 13.18 1.12 -14.69
CA PRO A 10 14.41 0.35 -14.53
C PRO A 10 14.95 0.42 -13.10
N LEU A 11 14.77 1.55 -12.41
CA LEU A 11 15.30 1.74 -11.07
C LEU A 11 14.41 1.07 -10.01
N PRO A 12 14.98 0.33 -9.04
CA PRO A 12 14.22 -0.30 -7.95
C PRO A 12 13.36 0.71 -7.17
N ALA A 13 13.91 1.90 -6.88
CA ALA A 13 13.19 2.97 -6.20
C ALA A 13 11.97 3.45 -6.99
N GLU A 14 12.12 3.66 -8.30
CA GLU A 14 11.01 4.05 -9.18
C GLU A 14 9.94 2.96 -9.29
N ARG A 15 10.35 1.68 -9.31
CA ARG A 15 9.43 0.54 -9.23
C ARG A 15 8.61 0.55 -7.94
N ALA A 16 9.28 0.73 -6.81
CA ALA A 16 8.62 0.83 -5.51
C ALA A 16 7.64 2.02 -5.48
N LEU A 17 8.08 3.20 -5.94
CA LEU A 17 7.22 4.38 -6.08
C LEU A 17 6.00 4.10 -6.96
N LYS A 18 6.15 3.36 -8.06
CA LYS A 18 5.04 2.97 -8.93
C LYS A 18 4.06 2.00 -8.24
N VAL A 19 4.53 1.17 -7.30
CA VAL A 19 3.68 0.28 -6.51
C VAL A 19 2.91 1.05 -5.44
N ILE A 20 3.58 1.95 -4.72
CA ILE A 20 2.98 2.74 -3.63
C ILE A 20 2.25 3.99 -4.11
N SER A 21 2.38 4.35 -5.40
CA SER A 21 1.68 5.49 -5.98
C SER A 21 0.17 5.25 -6.06
N GLY A 22 -0.56 6.35 -5.99
CA GLY A 22 -2.02 6.39 -5.95
C GLY A 22 -2.52 7.17 -4.75
N ARG A 23 -3.72 7.74 -4.89
CA ARG A 23 -4.32 8.69 -3.93
C ARG A 23 -4.30 8.23 -2.48
N TRP A 24 -4.50 6.93 -2.25
CA TRP A 24 -4.76 6.40 -0.91
C TRP A 24 -3.63 5.54 -0.33
N LYS A 25 -2.75 4.98 -1.17
CA LYS A 25 -1.77 3.98 -0.72
C LYS A 25 -0.74 4.54 0.25
N ALA A 26 -0.19 5.73 -0.05
CA ALA A 26 0.77 6.39 0.84
C ALA A 26 0.15 6.75 2.20
N ILE A 27 -1.10 7.20 2.22
CA ILE A 27 -1.81 7.57 3.46
C ILE A 27 -2.11 6.32 4.30
N VAL A 28 -2.55 5.23 3.66
CA VAL A 28 -2.77 3.96 4.38
C VAL A 28 -1.45 3.39 4.91
N LEU A 29 -0.36 3.45 4.13
CA LEU A 29 0.98 3.04 4.59
C LEU A 29 1.43 3.84 5.81
N TYR A 30 1.21 5.16 5.82
CA TYR A 30 1.53 6.02 6.96
C TYR A 30 0.83 5.53 8.25
N HIS A 31 -0.47 5.24 8.19
CA HIS A 31 -1.21 4.73 9.34
C HIS A 31 -0.85 3.30 9.75
N LEU A 32 -0.34 2.48 8.82
CA LEU A 32 0.10 1.10 9.08
C LEU A 32 1.57 0.99 9.49
N PHE A 33 2.33 2.09 9.40
CA PHE A 33 3.76 2.10 9.71
C PHE A 33 4.03 1.73 11.17
N SER A 34 3.18 2.19 12.10
CA SER A 34 3.24 1.86 13.53
C SER A 34 2.77 0.43 13.84
N GLY A 35 2.19 -0.28 12.87
CA GLY A 35 1.68 -1.64 13.04
C GLY A 35 0.32 -1.87 12.36
N PRO A 36 -0.13 -3.13 12.30
CA PRO A 36 -1.44 -3.47 11.75
C PRO A 36 -2.58 -2.75 12.48
N GLN A 37 -3.50 -2.16 11.73
CA GLN A 37 -4.70 -1.48 12.25
C GLN A 37 -5.96 -2.21 11.79
N ARG A 38 -7.02 -2.16 12.62
CA ARG A 38 -8.33 -2.68 12.20
C ARG A 38 -8.89 -1.82 11.06
N LEU A 39 -9.55 -2.45 10.09
CA LEU A 39 -10.15 -1.76 8.94
C LEU A 39 -11.16 -0.67 9.36
N SER A 40 -11.90 -0.91 10.45
CA SER A 40 -12.81 0.08 11.02
C SER A 40 -12.09 1.33 11.56
N THR A 41 -10.91 1.17 12.15
CA THR A 41 -10.08 2.29 12.62
C THR A 41 -9.56 3.10 11.43
N LEU A 42 -9.04 2.43 10.40
CA LEU A 42 -8.60 3.09 9.16
C LEU A 42 -9.73 3.84 8.47
N GLY A 43 -10.94 3.26 8.41
CA GLY A 43 -12.11 3.94 7.84
C GLY A 43 -12.52 5.19 8.60
N ARG A 44 -12.36 5.21 9.93
CA ARG A 44 -12.60 6.40 10.76
C ARG A 44 -11.53 7.47 10.58
N LEU A 45 -10.27 7.08 10.43
CA LEU A 45 -9.14 7.99 10.19
C LEU A 45 -9.18 8.61 8.77
N MET A 46 -9.81 7.91 7.82
CA MET A 46 -9.85 8.30 6.41
C MET A 46 -11.29 8.30 5.87
N PRO A 47 -12.19 9.19 6.33
CA PRO A 47 -13.62 9.12 5.98
C PRO A 47 -13.91 9.31 4.47
N ALA A 48 -12.98 9.87 3.71
CA ALA A 48 -13.10 10.07 2.27
C ALA A 48 -12.77 8.81 1.43
N ILE A 49 -12.21 7.76 2.03
CA ILE A 49 -11.94 6.50 1.32
C ILE A 49 -13.17 5.58 1.39
N ASN A 50 -13.55 5.00 0.26
CA ASN A 50 -14.60 3.98 0.26
C ASN A 50 -14.07 2.69 0.88
N GLN A 51 -14.87 2.04 1.73
CA GLN A 51 -14.57 0.76 2.38
C GLN A 51 -14.11 -0.32 1.38
N LYS A 52 -14.68 -0.38 0.19
CA LYS A 52 -14.26 -1.33 -0.86
C LYS A 52 -12.80 -1.13 -1.27
N VAL A 53 -12.38 0.13 -1.45
CA VAL A 53 -11.00 0.47 -1.82
C VAL A 53 -10.05 0.17 -0.66
N LEU A 54 -10.46 0.46 0.57
CA LEU A 54 -9.67 0.15 1.76
C LEU A 54 -9.41 -1.35 1.92
N ILE A 55 -10.45 -2.19 1.75
CA ILE A 55 -10.32 -3.65 1.78
C ILE A 55 -9.39 -4.16 0.67
N GLN A 56 -9.49 -3.60 -0.54
CA GLN A 56 -8.64 -4.00 -1.66
C GLN A 56 -7.16 -3.66 -1.44
N LEU A 57 -6.87 -2.54 -0.78
CA LEU A 57 -5.51 -2.07 -0.56
C LEU A 57 -4.85 -2.70 0.67
N ALA A 58 -5.62 -2.99 1.72
CA ALA A 58 -5.08 -3.38 3.03
C ALA A 58 -4.11 -4.58 2.98
N PRO A 59 -4.37 -5.70 2.27
CA PRO A 59 -3.46 -6.85 2.30
C PRO A 59 -2.07 -6.54 1.75
N VAL A 60 -2.00 -5.82 0.62
CA VAL A 60 -0.74 -5.46 -0.04
C VAL A 60 0.05 -4.47 0.82
N LEU A 61 -0.63 -3.49 1.42
CA LEU A 61 0.04 -2.47 2.23
C LEU A 61 0.50 -3.01 3.59
N VAL A 62 -0.24 -3.94 4.20
CA VAL A 62 0.21 -4.66 5.40
C VAL A 62 1.46 -5.47 5.10
N ALA A 63 1.49 -6.22 4.00
CA ALA A 63 2.67 -7.00 3.60
C ALA A 63 3.90 -6.11 3.35
N LEU A 64 3.73 -4.93 2.74
CA LEU A 64 4.82 -3.97 2.54
C LEU A 64 5.35 -3.40 3.85
N CYS A 65 4.47 -3.00 4.78
CA CYS A 65 4.88 -2.51 6.10
C CYS A 65 5.58 -3.60 6.92
N ASP A 66 5.08 -4.84 6.84
CA ASP A 66 5.67 -5.97 7.54
C ASP A 66 7.06 -6.31 7.01
N TRP A 67 7.19 -6.38 5.68
CA TRP A 67 8.50 -6.55 5.03
C TRP A 67 9.48 -5.47 5.48
N GLY A 68 9.07 -4.20 5.48
CA GLY A 68 9.90 -3.09 5.96
C GLY A 68 10.37 -3.25 7.41
N ARG A 69 9.47 -3.65 8.33
CA ARG A 69 9.85 -3.88 9.74
C ARG A 69 10.82 -5.05 9.91
N HIS A 70 10.67 -6.11 9.12
CA HIS A 70 11.51 -7.31 9.22
C HIS A 70 12.89 -7.15 8.57
N HIS A 71 13.05 -6.24 7.60
CA HIS A 71 14.28 -6.11 6.80
C HIS A 71 15.03 -4.79 7.01
N ALA A 72 14.46 -3.83 7.75
CA ALA A 72 15.12 -2.57 8.07
C ALA A 72 16.00 -2.62 9.34
N ALA A 73 16.43 -3.82 9.76
CA ALA A 73 17.36 -4.05 10.86
C ALA A 73 18.77 -4.33 10.33
#